data_AF-A0AB37T5D8-F1
#
_entry.id   AF-A0AB37T5D8-F1
#
_cell.length_a   1.000
_cell.length_b   1.000
_cell.length_c   1.000
_cell.angle_alpha   90.00
_cell.angle_beta   90.00
_cell.angle_gamma   90.00
#
_symmetry.space_group_name_H-M   'P 1'
#
loop_
_entity.id
_entity.type
_entity.pdbx_description
1 polymer ?
#
loop_
_entity_poly.entity_id
_entity_poly.type
_entity_poly.pdbx_seq_one_letter_code
_entity_poly.pdbx_strand_id
1 'polypeptide(L)'
;MSDLVFETVSVRYGGRRGLTAVDRVGLTVPSGQVVGLVGESGSGKSTLARAAVGLSPISEGRVLLDGVDVRKLPRRPPLQMVFQDPYSSLDPRMSIGESITEAIPRGVLPGRAARREEVARLLELVNLDPERAGHLPGQLSGGQRQRVALARALAGRPDVLIADEITSALDVSVQGAVLNLVRSVQRRLGLSMLFISHNLAVIRYLSDIVAVMYLGRIVEVGPAEQVLGDPQHPYTRDLLAAAPSAHTSLFDTGADEATADTEPADPHHPPSGCRYHTRCPVGPLVRADRELCLQADPADTVPIKNVAHRRHSAACHFSENESRRLTIPRGATAS
;
A
#
# COMPACT_ATOMS: atom_id res chain seq x y z
N MET A 1 14.61 5.29 13.69
CA MET A 1 13.84 6.13 12.74
C MET A 1 14.34 5.72 11.37
N SER A 2 13.61 4.80 10.73
CA SER A 2 14.16 3.94 9.68
C SER A 2 13.42 4.08 8.36
N ASP A 3 14.13 3.98 7.25
CA ASP A 3 13.57 4.03 5.91
C ASP A 3 13.47 2.63 5.27
N LEU A 4 12.37 2.36 4.57
CA LEU A 4 12.18 1.15 3.77
C LEU A 4 12.20 1.51 2.30
N VAL A 5 13.15 0.98 1.54
CA VAL A 5 13.35 1.30 0.12
C VAL A 5 13.18 0.05 -0.73
N PHE A 6 12.27 0.10 -1.70
CA PHE A 6 12.12 -0.88 -2.76
C PHE A 6 12.91 -0.36 -3.97
N GLU A 7 13.98 -1.05 -4.35
CA GLU A 7 14.82 -0.70 -5.49
C GLU A 7 14.58 -1.70 -6.63
N THR A 8 13.77 -1.28 -7.60
CA THR A 8 13.53 -2.02 -8.86
C THR A 8 13.02 -3.44 -8.59
N VAL A 9 12.12 -3.60 -7.61
CA VAL A 9 11.68 -4.90 -7.12
C VAL A 9 10.75 -5.57 -8.13
N SER A 10 11.09 -6.80 -8.53
CA SER A 10 10.21 -7.66 -9.33
C SER A 10 9.91 -8.97 -8.60
N VAL A 11 8.66 -9.42 -8.65
CA VAL A 11 8.21 -10.71 -8.10
C VAL A 11 7.49 -11.48 -9.18
N ARG A 12 7.99 -12.70 -9.46
CA ARG A 12 7.45 -13.60 -10.47
C ARG A 12 7.03 -14.92 -9.82
N TYR A 13 5.85 -15.41 -10.20
CA TYR A 13 5.32 -16.70 -9.78
C TYR A 13 5.21 -17.64 -10.97
N GLY A 14 5.72 -18.86 -10.85
CA GLY A 14 5.72 -19.86 -11.93
C GLY A 14 6.96 -19.80 -12.83
N GLY A 15 7.02 -20.73 -13.80
CA GLY A 15 8.15 -20.91 -14.71
C GLY A 15 8.14 -19.97 -15.93
N ARG A 16 8.45 -20.48 -17.13
CA ARG A 16 8.56 -19.68 -18.38
C ARG A 16 7.28 -18.91 -18.80
N ARG A 17 6.10 -19.32 -18.32
CA ARG A 17 4.81 -18.60 -18.49
C ARG A 17 4.30 -18.02 -17.16
N GLY A 18 5.23 -17.67 -16.27
CA GLY A 18 4.93 -17.21 -14.93
C GLY A 18 4.31 -15.81 -14.91
N LEU A 19 3.48 -15.57 -13.91
CA LEU A 19 2.87 -14.27 -13.63
C LEU A 19 3.93 -13.33 -13.06
N THR A 20 4.11 -12.15 -13.66
CA THR A 20 4.87 -11.05 -13.05
C THR A 20 3.92 -10.20 -12.21
N ALA A 21 3.81 -10.53 -10.92
CA ALA A 21 2.90 -9.86 -10.00
C ALA A 21 3.39 -8.48 -9.55
N VAL A 22 4.70 -8.27 -9.55
CA VAL A 22 5.35 -6.99 -9.28
C VAL A 22 6.46 -6.84 -10.33
N ASP A 23 6.55 -5.69 -10.98
CA ASP A 23 7.50 -5.46 -12.06
C ASP A 23 8.30 -4.17 -11.82
N ARG A 24 9.59 -4.32 -11.48
CA ARG A 24 10.58 -3.25 -11.30
C ARG A 24 10.08 -2.06 -10.48
N VAL A 25 9.35 -2.34 -9.39
CA VAL A 25 8.79 -1.30 -8.51
C VAL A 25 9.88 -0.56 -7.75
N GLY A 26 9.88 0.77 -7.89
CA GLY A 26 10.62 1.71 -7.04
C GLY A 26 9.67 2.41 -6.07
N LEU A 27 9.92 2.31 -4.77
CA LEU A 27 9.11 2.94 -3.73
C LEU A 27 9.96 3.21 -2.48
N THR A 28 9.73 4.32 -1.78
CA THR A 28 10.35 4.58 -0.48
C THR A 28 9.27 4.84 0.56
N VAL A 29 9.38 4.23 1.72
CA VAL A 29 8.65 4.59 2.93
C VAL A 29 9.60 5.41 3.79
N PRO A 30 9.46 6.74 3.82
CA PRO A 30 10.38 7.59 4.57
C PRO A 30 10.22 7.37 6.07
N SER A 31 11.29 7.64 6.82
CA SER A 31 11.27 7.59 8.28
C SER A 31 10.09 8.36 8.88
N GLY A 32 9.30 7.69 9.72
CA GLY A 32 8.20 8.28 10.49
C GLY A 32 6.99 8.73 9.65
N GLN A 33 6.96 8.41 8.35
CA GLN A 33 5.86 8.75 7.45
C GLN A 33 5.03 7.53 7.09
N VAL A 34 3.79 7.80 6.69
CA VAL A 34 2.83 6.81 6.19
C VAL A 34 2.73 6.92 4.68
N VAL A 35 3.10 5.84 3.99
CA VAL A 35 2.87 5.67 2.55
C VAL A 35 1.66 4.78 2.36
N GLY A 36 0.60 5.33 1.79
CA GLY A 36 -0.59 4.60 1.36
C GLY A 36 -0.37 3.99 -0.01
N LEU A 37 -0.49 2.67 -0.14
CA LEU A 37 -0.43 1.97 -1.41
C LEU A 37 -1.83 1.51 -1.81
N VAL A 38 -2.32 2.03 -2.94
CA VAL A 38 -3.68 1.80 -3.44
C VAL A 38 -3.67 1.25 -4.86
N GLY A 39 -4.74 0.56 -5.24
CA GLY A 39 -4.96 0.02 -6.59
C GLY A 39 -6.02 -1.06 -6.59
N GLU A 40 -6.45 -1.48 -7.78
CA GLU A 40 -7.44 -2.55 -7.99
C GLU A 40 -6.98 -3.88 -7.36
N SER A 41 -7.93 -4.78 -7.10
CA SER A 41 -7.59 -6.14 -6.67
C SER A 41 -6.67 -6.81 -7.71
N GLY A 42 -5.67 -7.57 -7.25
CA GLY A 42 -4.71 -8.20 -8.14
C GLY A 42 -3.60 -7.28 -8.69
N SER A 43 -3.56 -5.99 -8.33
CA SER A 43 -2.52 -5.07 -8.83
C SER A 43 -1.10 -5.31 -8.31
N GLY A 44 -0.90 -6.22 -7.35
CA GLY A 44 0.43 -6.60 -6.83
C GLY A 44 0.79 -6.06 -5.44
N LYS A 45 -0.10 -5.30 -4.77
CA LYS A 45 0.15 -4.64 -3.48
C LYS A 45 0.58 -5.61 -2.37
N SER A 46 -0.23 -6.63 -2.10
CA SER A 46 0.07 -7.65 -1.08
C SER A 46 1.29 -8.50 -1.45
N THR A 47 1.57 -8.67 -2.75
CA THR A 47 2.79 -9.35 -3.23
C THR A 47 4.04 -8.53 -2.89
N LEU A 48 4.00 -7.21 -3.12
CA LEU A 48 5.09 -6.30 -2.75
C LEU A 48 5.33 -6.29 -1.23
N ALA A 49 4.24 -6.24 -0.44
CA ALA A 49 4.29 -6.32 1.01
C ALA A 49 4.97 -7.60 1.51
N ARG A 50 4.52 -8.75 1.01
CA ARG A 50 5.08 -10.07 1.35
C ARG A 50 6.54 -10.18 0.94
N ALA A 51 6.94 -9.60 -0.20
CA ALA A 51 8.33 -9.58 -0.62
C ALA A 51 9.23 -8.80 0.36
N ALA A 52 8.76 -7.68 0.91
CA ALA A 52 9.51 -6.89 1.88
C ALA A 52 9.83 -7.67 3.17
N VAL A 53 8.91 -8.53 3.63
CA VAL A 53 9.11 -9.38 4.82
C VAL A 53 9.65 -10.78 4.50
N GLY A 54 10.07 -11.03 3.25
CA GLY A 54 10.69 -12.30 2.84
C GLY A 54 9.70 -13.47 2.66
N LEU A 55 8.39 -13.20 2.58
CA LEU A 55 7.35 -14.21 2.33
C LEU A 55 7.10 -14.46 0.84
N SER A 56 7.59 -13.58 -0.04
CA SER A 56 7.57 -13.78 -1.49
C SER A 56 8.99 -13.62 -2.07
N PRO A 57 9.42 -14.49 -3.00
CA PRO A 57 10.77 -14.42 -3.56
C PRO A 57 10.92 -13.21 -4.49
N ILE A 58 11.90 -12.36 -4.19
CA ILE A 58 12.30 -11.25 -5.07
C ILE A 58 13.12 -11.84 -6.23
N SER A 59 12.60 -11.70 -7.45
CA SER A 59 13.26 -12.18 -8.68
C SER A 59 14.27 -11.20 -9.26
N GLU A 60 14.07 -9.90 -9.02
CA GLU A 60 14.94 -8.80 -9.46
C GLU A 60 14.87 -7.66 -8.45
N GLY A 61 15.95 -6.89 -8.31
CA GLY A 61 16.02 -5.77 -7.38
C GLY A 61 16.24 -6.21 -5.93
N ARG A 62 15.97 -5.29 -5.00
CA ARG A 62 16.17 -5.50 -3.56
C ARG A 62 15.25 -4.60 -2.74
N VAL A 63 14.97 -5.05 -1.52
CA VAL A 63 14.32 -4.24 -0.49
C VAL A 63 15.35 -3.93 0.57
N LEU A 64 15.54 -2.65 0.89
CA LEU A 64 16.51 -2.15 1.85
C LEU A 64 15.77 -1.58 3.07
N LEU A 65 16.28 -1.88 4.26
CA LEU A 65 15.91 -1.24 5.51
C LEU A 65 17.16 -0.53 6.04
N ASP A 66 17.13 0.79 6.15
CA ASP A 66 18.30 1.60 6.53
C ASP A 66 19.54 1.29 5.67
N GLY A 67 19.32 1.12 4.36
CA GLY A 67 20.35 0.75 3.39
C GLY A 67 20.81 -0.72 3.41
N VAL A 68 20.29 -1.55 4.32
CA VAL A 68 20.63 -2.97 4.43
C VAL A 68 19.58 -3.84 3.75
N ASP A 69 20.00 -4.73 2.85
CA ASP A 69 19.09 -5.68 2.20
C ASP A 69 18.37 -6.56 3.23
N VAL A 70 17.03 -6.57 3.21
CA VAL A 70 16.20 -7.29 4.17
C VAL A 70 16.46 -8.80 4.18
N ARG A 71 16.96 -9.37 3.07
CA ARG A 71 17.34 -10.80 2.99
C ARG A 71 18.62 -11.12 3.77
N LYS A 72 19.42 -10.12 4.09
CA LYS A 72 20.66 -10.23 4.87
C LYS A 72 20.45 -9.91 6.35
N LEU A 73 19.27 -9.40 6.72
CA LEU A 73 18.93 -9.13 8.11
C LEU A 73 18.73 -10.43 8.89
N PRO A 74 18.95 -10.42 10.21
CA PRO A 74 18.62 -11.56 11.06
C PRO A 74 17.14 -11.94 10.92
N ARG A 75 16.79 -13.19 11.25
CA ARG A 75 15.45 -13.79 11.07
C ARG A 75 14.24 -12.98 11.58
N ARG A 76 14.44 -11.97 12.43
CA ARG A 76 13.41 -11.03 12.89
C ARG A 76 13.93 -9.60 12.74
N PRO A 77 13.87 -9.01 11.53
CA PRO A 77 14.26 -7.62 11.33
C PRO A 77 13.29 -6.68 12.07
N PRO A 78 13.67 -5.41 12.32
CA PRO A 78 12.77 -4.37 12.81
C PRO A 78 11.75 -3.92 11.74
N LEU A 79 11.27 -4.86 10.93
CA LEU A 79 10.23 -4.74 9.92
C LEU A 79 9.17 -5.81 10.21
N GLN A 80 7.94 -5.39 10.51
CA GLN A 80 6.84 -6.29 10.85
C GLN A 80 5.64 -6.06 9.94
N MET A 81 4.82 -7.10 9.75
CA MET A 81 3.62 -7.03 8.91
C MET A 81 2.38 -7.45 9.70
N VAL A 82 1.30 -6.69 9.55
CA VAL A 82 -0.05 -7.07 9.98
C VAL A 82 -0.81 -7.50 8.73
N PHE A 83 -1.28 -8.75 8.74
CA PHE A 83 -1.99 -9.37 7.61
C PHE A 83 -3.47 -8.97 7.59
N GLN A 84 -4.06 -9.12 6.40
CA GLN A 84 -5.46 -8.82 6.10
C GLN A 84 -6.45 -9.61 6.99
N ASP A 85 -6.21 -10.90 7.16
CA ASP A 85 -7.07 -11.76 7.96
C ASP A 85 -6.45 -12.03 9.34
N PRO A 86 -7.00 -11.43 10.41
CA PRO A 86 -6.52 -11.70 11.75
C PRO A 86 -6.79 -13.15 12.19
N TYR A 87 -7.80 -13.82 11.60
CA TYR A 87 -8.20 -15.18 11.95
C TYR A 87 -7.13 -16.20 11.60
N SER A 88 -6.60 -16.17 10.38
CA SER A 88 -5.49 -17.03 9.96
C SER A 88 -4.15 -16.66 10.62
N SER A 89 -4.02 -15.45 11.16
CA SER A 89 -2.76 -14.99 11.76
C SER A 89 -2.53 -15.44 13.21
N LEU A 90 -3.57 -15.87 13.93
CA LEU A 90 -3.51 -16.28 15.34
C LEU A 90 -3.75 -17.79 15.48
N ASP A 91 -2.90 -18.52 16.22
CA ASP A 91 -3.16 -19.93 16.54
C ASP A 91 -4.36 -20.03 17.49
N PRO A 92 -5.46 -20.70 17.11
CA PRO A 92 -6.66 -20.81 17.95
C PRO A 92 -6.43 -21.52 19.29
N ARG A 93 -5.30 -22.23 19.44
CA ARG A 93 -4.92 -22.97 20.64
C ARG A 93 -3.99 -22.19 21.57
N MET A 94 -3.52 -21.01 21.16
CA MET A 94 -2.68 -20.14 21.98
C MET A 94 -3.53 -19.02 22.56
N SER A 95 -3.27 -18.68 23.83
CA SER A 95 -3.82 -17.47 24.42
C SER A 95 -3.27 -16.21 23.74
N ILE A 96 -4.01 -15.10 23.87
CA ILE A 96 -3.56 -13.79 23.36
C ILE A 96 -2.19 -13.42 23.92
N GLY A 97 -1.98 -13.63 25.21
CA GLY A 97 -0.72 -13.32 25.88
C GLY A 97 0.44 -14.18 25.37
N GLU A 98 0.21 -15.46 25.09
CA GLU A 98 1.22 -16.34 24.49
C GLU A 98 1.58 -15.90 23.07
N SER A 99 0.57 -15.57 22.26
CA SER A 99 0.78 -15.12 20.88
C SER A 99 1.61 -13.82 20.80
N ILE A 100 1.34 -12.87 21.70
CA ILE A 100 2.13 -11.63 21.82
C ILE A 100 3.53 -11.94 22.36
N THR A 101 3.64 -12.79 23.39
CA THR A 101 4.93 -13.15 24.01
C THR A 101 5.87 -13.84 23.03
N GLU A 102 5.33 -14.67 22.13
CA GLU A 102 6.10 -15.38 21.10
C GLU A 102 6.76 -14.41 20.10
N ALA A 103 6.11 -13.28 19.83
CA ALA A 103 6.64 -12.27 18.92
C ALA A 103 7.79 -11.44 19.54
N ILE A 104 7.87 -11.35 20.88
CA ILE A 104 8.94 -10.64 21.58
C ILE A 104 10.31 -11.28 21.31
N PRO A 105 11.32 -10.53 20.80
CA PRO A 105 12.63 -11.09 20.52
C PRO A 105 13.30 -11.73 21.74
N ARG A 106 14.07 -12.79 21.50
CA ARG A 106 14.82 -13.49 22.56
C ARG A 106 15.89 -12.57 23.15
N GLY A 107 16.09 -12.65 24.47
CA GLY A 107 17.11 -11.85 25.17
C GLY A 107 16.73 -10.40 25.48
N VAL A 108 15.60 -9.89 24.97
CA VAL A 108 15.21 -8.49 25.16
C VAL A 108 14.57 -8.22 26.54
N LEU A 109 13.86 -9.18 27.11
CA LEU A 109 13.17 -9.03 28.40
C LEU A 109 13.64 -10.11 29.41
N PRO A 110 13.86 -9.74 30.68
CA PRO A 110 14.33 -10.65 31.72
C PRO A 110 13.17 -11.51 32.25
N GLY A 111 13.12 -12.77 31.80
CA GLY A 111 12.22 -13.78 32.37
C GLY A 111 10.74 -13.57 32.07
N ARG A 112 9.89 -14.30 32.81
CA ARG A 112 8.44 -14.37 32.57
C ARG A 112 7.68 -13.13 33.06
N ALA A 113 8.09 -12.54 34.19
CA ALA A 113 7.42 -11.37 34.76
C ALA A 113 7.47 -10.16 33.80
N ALA A 114 8.67 -9.81 33.31
CA ALA A 114 8.84 -8.72 32.36
C ALA A 114 8.08 -8.96 31.03
N ARG A 115 7.98 -10.22 30.57
CA ARG A 115 7.17 -10.56 29.40
C ARG A 115 5.68 -10.32 29.63
N ARG A 116 5.16 -10.68 30.82
CA ARG A 116 3.76 -10.44 31.19
C ARG A 116 3.44 -8.94 31.27
N GLU A 117 4.34 -8.15 31.84
CA GLU A 117 4.19 -6.69 31.89
C GLU A 117 4.21 -6.07 30.49
N GLU A 118 5.11 -6.52 29.61
CA GLU A 118 5.14 -6.05 28.22
C GLU A 118 3.87 -6.42 27.46
N VAL A 119 3.34 -7.63 27.66
CA VAL A 119 2.05 -8.03 27.07
C VAL A 119 0.92 -7.13 27.54
N ALA A 120 0.83 -6.84 28.84
CA ALA A 120 -0.17 -5.93 29.39
C ALA A 120 -0.06 -4.53 28.77
N ARG A 121 1.16 -3.98 28.71
CA ARG A 121 1.44 -2.68 28.09
C ARG A 121 1.05 -2.64 26.60
N LEU A 122 1.33 -3.72 25.85
CA LEU A 122 0.98 -3.82 24.44
C LEU A 122 -0.54 -3.93 24.23
N LEU A 123 -1.25 -4.65 25.09
CA LEU A 123 -2.71 -4.72 25.07
C LEU A 123 -3.33 -3.35 25.35
N GLU A 124 -2.84 -2.64 26.37
CA GLU A 124 -3.27 -1.27 26.66
C GLU A 124 -2.99 -0.32 25.49
N LEU A 125 -1.81 -0.43 24.87
CA LEU A 125 -1.43 0.38 23.72
C LEU A 125 -2.42 0.21 22.55
N VAL A 126 -2.99 -0.99 22.39
CA VAL A 126 -4.01 -1.27 21.37
C VAL A 126 -5.45 -1.11 21.88
N ASN A 127 -5.66 -0.42 23.01
CA ASN A 127 -6.95 -0.21 23.65
C ASN A 127 -7.69 -1.54 23.94
N LEU A 128 -6.98 -2.51 24.49
CA LEU A 128 -7.52 -3.75 25.03
C LEU A 128 -7.17 -3.88 26.50
N ASP A 129 -8.11 -4.43 27.26
CA ASP A 129 -7.90 -4.76 28.67
C ASP A 129 -6.80 -5.84 28.81
N PRO A 130 -5.74 -5.61 29.62
CA PRO A 130 -4.71 -6.61 29.93
C PRO A 130 -5.23 -7.97 30.40
N GLU A 131 -6.38 -8.01 31.07
CA GLU A 131 -7.00 -9.28 31.49
C GLU A 131 -7.30 -10.18 30.29
N ARG A 132 -7.42 -9.60 29.09
CA ARG A 132 -7.63 -10.37 27.86
C ARG A 132 -6.44 -11.21 27.42
N ALA A 133 -5.28 -11.06 28.06
CA ALA A 133 -4.12 -11.91 27.79
C ALA A 133 -4.44 -13.41 27.97
N GLY A 134 -5.36 -13.78 28.88
CA GLY A 134 -5.75 -15.17 29.11
C GLY A 134 -6.80 -15.73 28.14
N HIS A 135 -7.42 -14.89 27.31
CA HIS A 135 -8.42 -15.35 26.36
C HIS A 135 -7.79 -16.05 25.16
N LEU A 136 -8.59 -16.89 24.49
CA LEU A 136 -8.31 -17.45 23.17
C LEU A 136 -8.87 -16.54 22.07
N PRO A 137 -8.32 -16.59 20.83
CA PRO A 137 -8.79 -15.79 19.71
C PRO A 137 -10.30 -15.90 19.45
N GLY A 138 -10.88 -17.09 19.64
CA GLY A 138 -12.31 -17.35 19.46
C GLY A 138 -13.23 -16.51 20.36
N GLN A 139 -12.72 -16.01 21.49
CA GLN A 139 -13.47 -15.24 22.48
C GLN A 139 -13.46 -13.72 22.21
N LEU A 140 -12.86 -13.27 21.11
CA LEU A 140 -12.72 -11.86 20.76
C LEU A 140 -13.61 -11.45 19.59
N SER A 141 -14.07 -10.21 19.54
CA SER A 141 -14.68 -9.66 18.31
C SER A 141 -13.65 -9.51 17.19
N GLY A 142 -14.08 -9.35 15.93
CA GLY A 142 -13.16 -9.14 14.80
C GLY A 142 -12.21 -7.95 15.02
N GLY A 143 -12.73 -6.81 15.49
CA GLY A 143 -11.92 -5.64 15.83
C GLY A 143 -10.95 -5.88 16.98
N GLN A 144 -11.32 -6.67 17.99
CA GLN A 144 -10.41 -7.04 19.08
C GLN A 144 -9.29 -7.96 18.58
N ARG A 145 -9.58 -8.91 17.68
CA ARG A 145 -8.54 -9.75 17.06
C ARG A 145 -7.58 -8.91 16.22
N GLN A 146 -8.08 -7.91 15.49
CA GLN A 146 -7.23 -7.00 14.74
C GLN A 146 -6.28 -6.21 15.65
N ARG A 147 -6.79 -5.72 16.79
CA ARG A 147 -5.98 -5.05 17.82
C ARG A 147 -4.91 -5.99 18.39
N VAL A 148 -5.23 -7.26 18.63
CA VAL A 148 -4.23 -8.26 19.03
C VAL A 148 -3.19 -8.49 17.94
N ALA A 149 -3.59 -8.60 16.67
CA ALA A 149 -2.66 -8.76 15.56
C ALA A 149 -1.68 -7.58 15.47
N LEU A 150 -2.17 -6.35 15.67
CA LEU A 150 -1.33 -5.16 15.79
C LEU A 150 -0.40 -5.24 17.01
N ALA A 151 -0.91 -5.58 18.20
CA ALA A 151 -0.09 -5.73 19.41
C ALA A 151 1.04 -6.76 19.23
N ARG A 152 0.74 -7.88 18.59
CA ARG A 152 1.71 -8.93 18.26
C ARG A 152 2.78 -8.42 17.30
N ALA A 153 2.42 -7.67 16.25
CA ALA A 153 3.40 -7.07 15.36
C ALA A 153 4.30 -6.07 16.11
N LEU A 154 3.72 -5.24 16.99
CA LEU A 154 4.45 -4.28 17.82
C LEU A 154 5.37 -4.94 18.86
N ALA A 155 5.03 -6.15 19.33
CA ALA A 155 5.86 -6.92 20.24
C ALA A 155 7.24 -7.25 19.65
N GLY A 156 7.33 -7.32 18.32
CA GLY A 156 8.58 -7.44 17.58
C GLY A 156 9.48 -6.20 17.64
N ARG A 157 9.00 -5.09 18.23
CA ARG A 157 9.66 -3.78 18.30
C ARG A 157 10.12 -3.27 16.91
N PRO A 158 9.20 -3.17 15.93
CA PRO A 158 9.55 -2.70 14.60
C PRO A 158 9.94 -1.22 14.60
N ASP A 159 10.83 -0.85 13.69
CA ASP A 159 10.99 0.53 13.21
C ASP A 159 10.04 0.81 12.02
N VAL A 160 9.71 -0.24 11.26
CA VAL A 160 8.82 -0.18 10.09
C VAL A 160 7.67 -1.18 10.22
N LEU A 161 6.45 -0.73 9.94
CA LEU A 161 5.25 -1.56 9.94
C LEU A 161 4.59 -1.59 8.55
N ILE A 162 4.27 -2.78 8.06
CA ILE A 162 3.45 -2.97 6.87
C ILE A 162 2.05 -3.42 7.31
N ALA A 163 1.01 -2.69 6.91
CA ALA A 163 -0.37 -3.01 7.20
C ALA A 163 -1.09 -3.35 5.88
N ASP A 164 -1.41 -4.63 5.67
CA ASP A 164 -2.01 -5.12 4.43
C ASP A 164 -3.51 -5.35 4.59
N GLU A 165 -4.34 -4.42 4.10
CA GLU A 165 -5.81 -4.49 4.14
C GLU A 165 -6.42 -4.79 5.52
N ILE A 166 -5.80 -4.32 6.59
CA ILE A 166 -6.11 -4.68 7.98
C ILE A 166 -7.50 -4.24 8.49
N THR A 167 -8.28 -3.55 7.67
CA THR A 167 -9.64 -3.10 8.00
C THR A 167 -10.70 -3.64 7.05
N SER A 168 -10.34 -4.36 5.98
CA SER A 168 -11.29 -4.74 4.92
C SER A 168 -12.40 -5.67 5.40
N ALA A 169 -12.11 -6.56 6.37
CA ALA A 169 -13.07 -7.51 6.92
C ALA A 169 -13.87 -6.99 8.14
N LEU A 170 -13.76 -5.70 8.48
CA LEU A 170 -14.40 -5.12 9.66
C LEU A 170 -15.61 -4.26 9.29
N ASP A 171 -16.62 -4.22 10.16
CA ASP A 171 -17.75 -3.30 10.06
C ASP A 171 -17.28 -1.83 10.08
N VAL A 172 -17.97 -0.95 9.36
CA VAL A 172 -17.60 0.47 9.18
C VAL A 172 -17.35 1.19 10.52
N SER A 173 -18.17 0.93 11.54
CA SER A 173 -18.01 1.53 12.87
C SER A 173 -16.73 1.07 13.58
N VAL A 174 -16.33 -0.19 13.39
CA VAL A 174 -15.11 -0.78 13.96
C VAL A 174 -13.87 -0.34 13.17
N GLN A 175 -13.98 -0.22 11.85
CA GLN A 175 -12.90 0.26 10.98
C GLN A 175 -12.37 1.60 11.48
N GLY A 176 -13.25 2.59 11.70
CA GLY A 176 -12.84 3.92 12.19
C GLY A 176 -12.05 3.87 13.50
N ALA A 177 -12.49 3.03 14.45
CA ALA A 177 -11.78 2.85 15.72
C ALA A 177 -10.40 2.22 15.54
N VAL A 178 -10.26 1.23 14.65
CA VAL A 178 -8.96 0.59 14.35
C VAL A 178 -8.03 1.57 13.61
N LEU A 179 -8.53 2.35 12.66
CA LEU A 179 -7.74 3.34 11.93
C LEU A 179 -7.20 4.44 12.87
N ASN A 180 -8.04 4.95 13.76
CA ASN A 180 -7.63 5.91 14.79
C ASN A 180 -6.53 5.34 15.69
N LEU A 181 -6.67 4.08 16.07
CA LEU A 181 -5.66 3.39 16.86
C LEU A 181 -4.33 3.26 16.09
N VAL A 182 -4.36 2.78 14.84
CA VAL A 182 -3.16 2.61 14.01
C VAL A 182 -2.43 3.96 13.85
N ARG A 183 -3.17 5.04 13.56
CA ARG A 183 -2.62 6.39 13.47
C ARG A 183 -1.99 6.87 14.78
N SER A 184 -2.65 6.61 15.91
CA SER A 184 -2.15 6.96 17.24
C SER A 184 -0.85 6.20 17.56
N VAL A 185 -0.83 4.89 17.34
CA VAL A 185 0.34 4.04 17.55
C VAL A 185 1.51 4.49 16.67
N GLN A 186 1.26 4.71 15.37
CA GLN A 186 2.27 5.17 14.42
C GLN A 186 2.92 6.47 14.90
N ARG A 187 2.14 7.46 15.33
CA ARG A 187 2.64 8.74 15.83
C ARG A 187 3.38 8.62 17.16
N ARG A 188 2.82 7.86 18.12
CA ARG A 188 3.41 7.70 19.46
C ARG A 188 4.75 6.98 19.42
N LEU A 189 4.91 6.04 18.49
CA LEU A 189 6.12 5.23 18.35
C LEU A 189 7.07 5.73 17.25
N GLY A 190 6.65 6.71 16.44
CA GLY A 190 7.46 7.24 15.33
C GLY A 190 7.73 6.22 14.23
N LEU A 191 6.78 5.30 13.99
CA LEU A 191 6.93 4.21 13.03
C LEU A 191 6.85 4.73 11.59
N SER A 192 7.69 4.19 10.72
CA SER A 192 7.48 4.29 9.28
C SER A 192 6.45 3.25 8.87
N MET A 193 5.51 3.59 8.00
CA MET A 193 4.39 2.69 7.69
C MET A 193 4.08 2.60 6.21
N LEU A 194 4.04 1.38 5.68
CA LEU A 194 3.40 1.08 4.40
C LEU A 194 1.98 0.59 4.68
N PHE A 195 0.98 1.40 4.35
CA PHE A 195 -0.42 1.07 4.57
C PHE A 195 -1.10 0.72 3.24
N ILE A 196 -1.64 -0.48 3.12
CA ILE A 196 -2.24 -0.99 1.89
C ILE A 196 -3.75 -1.08 2.09
N SER A 197 -4.50 -0.49 1.17
CA SER A 197 -5.95 -0.58 1.14
C SER A 197 -6.47 -0.34 -0.27
N HIS A 198 -7.64 -0.90 -0.58
CA HIS A 198 -8.41 -0.53 -1.76
C HIS A 198 -9.37 0.64 -1.49
N ASN A 199 -9.56 1.05 -0.23
CA ASN A 199 -10.45 2.16 0.12
C ASN A 199 -9.69 3.49 0.16
N LEU A 200 -9.96 4.35 -0.83
CA LEU A 200 -9.34 5.66 -0.98
C LEU A 200 -9.63 6.61 0.18
N ALA A 201 -10.79 6.53 0.84
CA ALA A 201 -11.10 7.35 2.01
C ALA A 201 -10.20 7.00 3.21
N VAL A 202 -9.89 5.71 3.37
CA VAL A 202 -8.95 5.24 4.39
C VAL A 202 -7.52 5.71 4.08
N ILE A 203 -7.10 5.58 2.81
CA ILE A 203 -5.80 6.05 2.34
C ILE A 203 -5.65 7.56 2.58
N ARG A 204 -6.67 8.36 2.23
CA ARG A 204 -6.72 9.80 2.47
C ARG A 204 -6.58 10.16 3.95
N TYR A 205 -7.20 9.37 4.83
CA TYR A 205 -7.19 9.65 6.27
C TYR A 205 -5.85 9.37 6.95
N LEU A 206 -5.15 8.31 6.52
CA LEU A 206 -3.94 7.83 7.20
C LEU A 206 -2.63 8.29 6.57
N SER A 207 -2.59 8.50 5.26
CA SER A 207 -1.32 8.55 4.51
C SER A 207 -0.81 9.97 4.33
N ASP A 208 0.50 10.17 4.53
CA ASP A 208 1.17 11.42 4.16
C ASP A 208 1.43 11.44 2.64
N ILE A 209 1.70 10.27 2.07
CA ILE A 209 2.06 10.05 0.68
C ILE A 209 1.20 8.92 0.14
N VAL A 210 0.74 9.04 -1.10
CA VAL A 210 0.02 7.98 -1.80
C VAL A 210 0.84 7.49 -2.98
N ALA A 211 0.94 6.18 -3.11
CA ALA A 211 1.43 5.47 -4.28
C ALA A 211 0.28 4.64 -4.87
N VAL A 212 0.05 4.80 -6.17
CA VAL A 212 -0.98 4.10 -6.93
C VAL A 212 -0.33 3.00 -7.74
N MET A 213 -0.83 1.77 -7.63
CA MET A 213 -0.29 0.59 -8.28
C MET A 213 -1.31 -0.03 -9.25
N TYR A 214 -0.88 -0.27 -10.48
CA TYR A 214 -1.65 -0.93 -11.51
C TYR A 214 -0.82 -2.03 -12.18
N LEU A 215 -1.36 -3.25 -12.26
CA LEU A 215 -0.72 -4.43 -12.86
C LEU A 215 0.78 -4.54 -12.52
N GLY A 216 1.14 -4.49 -11.24
CA GLY A 216 2.51 -4.67 -10.77
C GLY A 216 3.44 -3.47 -10.94
N ARG A 217 2.95 -2.32 -11.43
CA ARG A 217 3.70 -1.07 -11.59
C ARG A 217 3.17 0.01 -10.66
N ILE A 218 4.06 0.88 -10.16
CA ILE A 218 3.61 2.17 -9.62
C ILE A 218 3.34 3.08 -10.81
N VAL A 219 2.14 3.66 -10.86
CA VAL A 219 1.71 4.54 -11.97
C VAL A 219 1.61 6.00 -11.56
N GLU A 220 1.48 6.26 -10.26
CA GLU A 220 1.45 7.62 -9.72
C GLU A 220 1.89 7.62 -8.26
N VAL A 221 2.62 8.65 -7.84
CA VAL A 221 3.04 8.82 -6.46
C VAL A 221 3.20 10.29 -6.11
N GLY A 222 2.93 10.65 -4.86
CA GLY A 222 3.10 12.03 -4.38
C GLY A 222 2.44 12.26 -3.02
N PRO A 223 2.46 13.50 -2.52
CA PRO A 223 1.70 13.89 -1.34
C PRO A 223 0.23 13.50 -1.51
N ALA A 224 -0.38 12.97 -0.45
CA ALA A 224 -1.75 12.45 -0.51
C ALA A 224 -2.75 13.48 -1.03
N GLU A 225 -2.62 14.74 -0.61
CA GLU A 225 -3.47 15.84 -1.06
C GLU A 225 -3.37 16.11 -2.57
N GLN A 226 -2.18 15.96 -3.17
CA GLN A 226 -1.96 16.21 -4.59
C GLN A 226 -2.46 15.03 -5.45
N VAL A 227 -2.07 13.80 -5.11
CA VAL A 227 -2.48 12.61 -5.86
C VAL A 227 -3.99 12.40 -5.80
N LEU A 228 -4.61 12.66 -4.65
CA LEU A 228 -6.04 12.45 -4.45
C LEU A 228 -6.90 13.69 -4.75
N GLY A 229 -6.28 14.83 -5.05
CA GLY A 229 -6.97 16.10 -5.34
C GLY A 229 -6.80 16.56 -6.80
N ASP A 230 -5.64 16.31 -7.40
CA ASP A 230 -5.32 16.62 -8.79
C ASP A 230 -4.57 15.43 -9.45
N PRO A 231 -5.21 14.24 -9.55
CA PRO A 231 -4.59 13.05 -10.13
C PRO A 231 -4.14 13.29 -11.58
N GLN A 232 -2.89 12.93 -11.88
CA GLN A 232 -2.28 13.14 -13.19
C GLN A 232 -2.36 11.89 -14.08
N HIS A 233 -2.41 10.69 -13.49
CA HIS A 233 -2.55 9.46 -14.26
C HIS A 233 -4.04 9.14 -14.51
N PRO A 234 -4.46 8.83 -15.75
CA PRO A 234 -5.85 8.49 -16.07
C PRO A 234 -6.43 7.36 -15.21
N TYR A 235 -5.67 6.29 -14.96
CA TYR A 235 -6.09 5.25 -14.02
C TYR A 235 -6.41 5.76 -12.60
N THR A 236 -5.64 6.73 -12.07
CA THR A 236 -5.92 7.29 -10.75
C THR A 236 -7.22 8.09 -10.75
N ARG A 237 -7.52 8.78 -11.86
CA ARG A 237 -8.80 9.48 -12.06
C ARG A 237 -9.97 8.50 -12.04
N ASP A 238 -9.86 7.42 -12.81
CA ASP A 238 -10.88 6.37 -12.85
C ASP A 238 -11.09 5.73 -11.47
N LEU A 239 -9.99 5.43 -10.76
CA LEU A 239 -10.05 4.86 -9.42
C LEU A 239 -10.76 5.79 -8.42
N LEU A 240 -10.52 7.10 -8.52
CA LEU A 240 -11.18 8.12 -7.69
C LEU A 240 -12.65 8.32 -8.08
N ALA A 241 -12.97 8.28 -9.37
CA ALA A 241 -14.34 8.41 -9.88
C ALA A 241 -15.22 7.19 -9.53
N ALA A 242 -14.62 5.99 -9.49
CA ALA A 242 -15.30 4.77 -9.08
C ALA A 242 -15.47 4.64 -7.56
N ALA A 243 -14.80 5.48 -6.76
CA ALA A 243 -14.92 5.44 -5.32
C ALA A 243 -16.26 6.04 -4.87
N PRO A 244 -16.99 5.43 -3.91
CA PRO A 244 -18.21 6.01 -3.38
C PRO A 244 -17.94 7.39 -2.78
N SER A 245 -18.44 8.45 -3.41
CA SER A 245 -18.33 9.80 -2.87
C SER A 245 -19.23 9.96 -1.65
N ALA A 246 -18.72 10.56 -0.58
CA ALA A 246 -19.47 10.84 0.66
C ALA A 246 -20.68 11.79 0.46
N HIS A 247 -20.90 12.29 -0.76
CA HIS A 247 -21.96 13.21 -1.15
C HIS A 247 -22.86 12.71 -2.29
N THR A 248 -22.75 11.45 -2.73
CA THR A 248 -23.67 10.96 -3.77
C THR A 248 -25.05 10.73 -3.15
N SER A 249 -25.95 11.69 -3.36
CA SER A 249 -27.38 11.49 -3.16
C SER A 249 -27.80 10.27 -3.98
N LEU A 250 -28.65 9.41 -3.41
CA LEU A 250 -29.16 8.16 -4.00
C LEU A 250 -29.95 8.33 -5.33
N PHE A 251 -29.91 9.52 -5.94
CA PHE A 251 -30.69 9.94 -7.11
C PHE A 251 -29.87 10.66 -8.19
N ASP A 252 -28.54 10.70 -8.10
CA ASP A 252 -27.72 11.37 -9.13
C ASP A 252 -27.24 10.37 -10.20
N THR A 253 -28.14 10.06 -11.14
CA THR A 253 -27.83 9.32 -12.37
C THR A 253 -27.27 10.30 -13.41
N GLY A 254 -25.95 10.52 -13.41
CA GLY A 254 -25.35 11.52 -14.30
C GLY A 254 -23.83 11.48 -14.47
N ALA A 255 -23.18 10.31 -14.36
CA ALA A 255 -21.77 10.17 -14.71
C ALA A 255 -21.60 9.26 -15.94
N ASP A 256 -20.96 9.79 -16.98
CA ASP A 256 -20.70 9.15 -18.27
C ASP A 256 -20.25 7.68 -18.16
N GLU A 257 -21.07 6.76 -18.71
CA GLU A 257 -20.91 5.30 -18.71
C GLU A 257 -19.80 4.78 -19.67
N ALA A 258 -18.75 5.54 -20.00
CA ALA A 258 -17.94 5.21 -21.17
C ALA A 258 -16.68 4.33 -20.94
N THR A 259 -16.21 4.03 -19.72
CA THR A 259 -14.96 3.24 -19.53
C THR A 259 -14.93 2.28 -18.34
N ALA A 260 -16.01 2.19 -17.54
CA ALA A 260 -16.00 1.40 -16.30
C ALA A 260 -16.08 -0.13 -16.52
N ASP A 261 -16.65 -0.59 -17.65
CA ASP A 261 -17.02 -2.00 -17.87
C ASP A 261 -15.98 -2.85 -18.61
N THR A 262 -14.77 -2.35 -18.85
CA THR A 262 -13.72 -3.19 -19.46
C THR A 262 -12.98 -3.96 -18.37
N GLU A 263 -13.03 -5.29 -18.43
CA GLU A 263 -12.28 -6.17 -17.52
C GLU A 263 -10.79 -5.76 -17.47
N PRO A 264 -10.15 -5.78 -16.29
CA PRO A 264 -8.71 -5.55 -16.18
C PRO A 264 -7.94 -6.51 -17.09
N ALA A 265 -6.86 -6.02 -17.71
CA ALA A 265 -6.03 -6.87 -18.57
C ALA A 265 -5.47 -8.07 -17.78
N ASP A 266 -5.40 -9.22 -18.45
CA ASP A 266 -4.87 -10.46 -17.87
C ASP A 266 -3.46 -10.23 -17.28
N PRO A 267 -3.29 -10.36 -15.95
CA PRO A 267 -1.98 -10.20 -15.33
C PRO A 267 -0.92 -11.17 -15.86
N HIS A 268 -1.32 -12.31 -16.43
CA HIS A 268 -0.41 -13.27 -17.06
C HIS A 268 0.15 -12.79 -18.41
N HIS A 269 -0.55 -11.87 -19.08
CA HIS A 269 -0.19 -11.32 -20.38
C HIS A 269 -0.40 -9.79 -20.37
N PRO A 270 0.42 -9.03 -19.60
CA PRO A 270 0.26 -7.59 -19.52
C PRO A 270 0.46 -6.94 -20.89
N PRO A 271 -0.28 -5.86 -21.21
CA PRO A 271 -0.11 -5.14 -22.47
C PRO A 271 1.31 -4.59 -22.63
N SER A 272 1.78 -4.46 -23.87
CA SER A 272 3.05 -3.79 -24.16
C SER A 272 2.96 -2.30 -23.88
N GLY A 273 4.10 -1.65 -23.64
CA GLY A 273 4.14 -0.23 -23.34
C GLY A 273 3.43 0.14 -22.04
N CYS A 274 2.52 1.11 -22.08
CA CYS A 274 1.71 1.52 -20.94
C CYS A 274 0.64 0.48 -20.62
N ARG A 275 0.73 -0.22 -19.50
CA ARG A 275 -0.20 -1.30 -19.13
C ARG A 275 -1.68 -0.91 -19.10
N TYR A 276 -1.97 0.38 -18.96
CA TYR A 276 -3.33 0.90 -18.88
C TYR A 276 -3.87 1.38 -20.24
N HIS A 277 -3.08 1.34 -21.32
CA HIS A 277 -3.46 1.90 -22.63
C HIS A 277 -4.73 1.30 -23.22
N THR A 278 -5.10 0.07 -22.83
CA THR A 278 -6.30 -0.65 -23.29
C THR A 278 -7.60 -0.13 -22.70
N ARG A 279 -7.53 0.61 -21.58
CA ARG A 279 -8.67 1.24 -20.89
C ARG A 279 -8.56 2.77 -20.84
N CYS A 280 -7.46 3.32 -21.32
CA CYS A 280 -7.12 4.71 -21.11
C CYS A 280 -7.97 5.65 -21.98
N PRO A 281 -8.76 6.58 -21.38
CA PRO A 281 -9.61 7.52 -22.13
C PRO A 281 -8.81 8.59 -22.91
N VAL A 282 -7.52 8.68 -22.64
CA VAL A 282 -6.59 9.59 -23.33
C VAL A 282 -5.50 8.81 -24.08
N GLY A 283 -5.62 7.49 -24.18
CA GLY A 283 -4.65 6.62 -24.83
C GLY A 283 -4.97 6.36 -26.30
N PRO A 284 -4.27 5.40 -26.92
CA PRO A 284 -4.49 4.97 -28.31
C PRO A 284 -5.90 4.43 -28.57
N LEU A 285 -6.62 3.99 -27.53
CA LEU A 285 -8.02 3.57 -27.61
C LEU A 285 -8.93 4.68 -28.15
N VAL A 286 -8.70 5.93 -27.72
CA VAL A 286 -9.52 7.11 -28.09
C VAL A 286 -8.78 8.01 -29.08
N ARG A 287 -7.45 8.03 -29.01
CA ARG A 287 -6.57 8.91 -29.80
C ARG A 287 -5.49 8.10 -30.51
N ALA A 288 -5.79 7.68 -31.74
CA ALA A 288 -4.92 6.81 -32.53
C ALA A 288 -3.49 7.35 -32.74
N ASP A 289 -3.29 8.67 -32.66
CA ASP A 289 -1.98 9.33 -32.75
C ASP A 289 -1.06 9.06 -31.54
N ARG A 290 -1.57 8.48 -30.46
CA ARG A 290 -0.83 8.21 -29.20
C ARG A 290 -0.19 6.82 -29.17
N GLU A 291 0.44 6.42 -30.26
CA GLU A 291 1.09 5.11 -30.43
C GLU A 291 2.23 4.84 -29.45
N LEU A 292 2.85 5.90 -28.89
CA LEU A 292 3.92 5.76 -27.89
C LEU A 292 3.48 4.91 -26.69
N CYS A 293 2.21 4.97 -26.30
CA CYS A 293 1.64 4.15 -25.23
C CYS A 293 1.62 2.65 -25.54
N LEU A 294 1.66 2.24 -26.82
CA LEU A 294 1.72 0.83 -27.23
C LEU A 294 3.16 0.29 -27.18
N GLN A 295 4.14 1.18 -27.35
CA GLN A 295 5.53 0.82 -27.60
C GLN A 295 6.43 0.96 -26.36
N ALA A 296 6.18 1.97 -25.52
CA ALA A 296 7.03 2.31 -24.38
C ALA A 296 6.25 2.36 -23.07
N ASP A 297 6.77 1.71 -22.02
CA ASP A 297 6.22 1.80 -20.67
C ASP A 297 6.66 3.14 -20.06
N PRO A 298 5.73 4.05 -19.71
CA PRO A 298 6.10 5.35 -19.16
C PRO A 298 6.83 5.24 -17.81
N ALA A 299 6.73 4.12 -17.10
CA ALA A 299 7.52 3.89 -15.89
C ALA A 299 9.02 3.74 -16.17
N ASP A 300 9.41 3.45 -17.42
CA ASP A 300 10.80 3.29 -17.85
C ASP A 300 11.44 4.62 -18.27
N THR A 301 10.64 5.51 -18.85
CA THR A 301 11.11 6.81 -19.36
C THR A 301 10.90 7.94 -18.37
N VAL A 302 9.85 7.87 -17.54
CA VAL A 302 9.56 8.79 -16.44
C VAL A 302 9.85 8.05 -15.13
N PRO A 303 11.12 8.00 -14.68
CA PRO A 303 11.45 7.34 -13.45
C PRO A 303 10.67 8.01 -12.33
N ILE A 304 9.83 7.22 -11.66
CA ILE A 304 9.20 7.62 -10.42
C ILE A 304 10.33 7.82 -9.42
N LYS A 305 10.75 9.08 -9.26
CA LYS A 305 11.82 9.44 -8.34
C LYS A 305 11.39 8.99 -6.94
N ASN A 306 12.32 8.37 -6.21
CA ASN A 306 12.09 7.89 -4.86
C ASN A 306 11.27 8.91 -4.06
N VAL A 307 10.25 8.38 -3.38
CA VAL A 307 9.26 9.11 -2.58
C VAL A 307 9.90 10.07 -1.57
N ALA A 308 11.18 9.87 -1.24
CA ALA A 308 12.02 10.75 -0.44
C ALA A 308 11.88 12.25 -0.79
N HIS A 309 11.62 12.61 -2.05
CA HIS A 309 11.53 14.02 -2.46
C HIS A 309 10.13 14.64 -2.43
N ARG A 310 9.08 13.91 -2.01
CA ARG A 310 7.67 14.39 -1.95
C ARG A 310 7.17 15.08 -3.22
N ARG A 311 7.75 14.76 -4.39
CA ARG A 311 7.30 15.30 -5.67
C ARG A 311 6.22 14.40 -6.22
N HIS A 312 5.12 15.02 -6.60
CA HIS A 312 4.08 14.36 -7.36
C HIS A 312 4.60 13.99 -8.75
N SER A 313 4.45 12.72 -9.12
CA SER A 313 4.93 12.15 -10.37
C SER A 313 3.94 11.09 -10.85
N ALA A 314 3.67 11.07 -12.15
CA ALA A 314 2.87 10.05 -12.81
C ALA A 314 3.66 9.43 -13.96
N ALA A 315 3.64 8.11 -14.05
CA ALA A 315 4.14 7.36 -15.19
C ALA A 315 3.11 7.44 -16.33
N CYS A 316 3.03 8.59 -17.00
CA CYS A 316 2.14 8.82 -18.13
C CYS A 316 2.83 9.71 -19.17
N HIS A 317 2.87 9.24 -20.43
CA HIS A 317 3.43 10.00 -21.56
C HIS A 317 2.68 11.29 -21.88
N PHE A 318 1.45 11.45 -21.35
CA PHE A 318 0.55 12.56 -21.68
C PHE A 318 -0.08 13.16 -20.42
N SER A 319 0.65 13.18 -19.30
CA SER A 319 0.18 13.81 -18.06
C SER A 319 -0.09 15.31 -18.25
N GLU A 320 -1.08 15.85 -17.55
CA GLU A 320 -1.56 17.23 -17.78
C GLU A 320 -0.51 18.32 -17.48
N ASN A 321 0.56 18.02 -16.75
CA ASN A 321 1.67 18.93 -16.54
C ASN A 321 2.56 19.17 -17.79
N GLU A 322 2.56 18.28 -18.79
CA GLU A 322 3.22 18.56 -20.07
C GLU A 322 2.32 19.33 -21.04
N SER A 323 1.00 19.15 -20.94
CA SER A 323 0.00 19.86 -21.75
C SER A 323 -0.01 21.38 -21.53
N ARG A 324 0.41 21.86 -20.34
CA ARG A 324 0.56 23.31 -20.06
C ARG A 324 1.82 23.94 -20.68
N ARG A 325 2.83 23.16 -21.09
CA ARG A 325 4.04 23.68 -21.74
C ARG A 325 3.90 23.89 -23.24
N LEU A 326 2.87 23.33 -23.86
CA LEU A 326 2.49 23.59 -25.25
C LEU A 326 1.41 24.68 -25.33
N THR A 327 1.66 25.82 -24.68
CA THR A 327 0.94 27.04 -25.06
C THR A 327 1.59 27.56 -26.33
N ILE A 328 1.06 27.14 -27.48
CA ILE A 328 1.39 27.72 -28.79
C ILE A 328 1.17 29.25 -28.67
N PRO A 329 2.13 30.10 -29.05
CA PRO A 329 1.92 31.54 -29.03
C PRO A 329 0.75 31.84 -29.97
N ARG A 330 -0.28 32.51 -29.46
CA ARG A 330 -1.35 33.06 -30.30
C ARG A 330 -0.69 34.01 -31.29
N GLY A 331 -0.54 33.51 -32.52
CA GLY A 331 0.00 34.24 -33.65
C GLY A 331 -0.79 35.51 -33.88
N ALA A 332 -0.01 36.55 -34.14
CA ALA A 332 -0.44 37.91 -34.34
C ALA A 332 -1.40 38.06 -35.54
N THR A 333 -2.24 39.07 -35.38
CA THR A 333 -3.05 39.75 -36.40
C THR A 333 -2.31 40.02 -37.71
N ALA A 334 -2.97 39.76 -38.83
CA ALA A 334 -2.81 40.45 -40.11
C ALA A 334 -4.22 40.45 -40.75
N SER A 335 -4.89 41.61 -40.78
CA SER A 335 -4.95 42.55 -41.92
C SER A 335 -5.73 42.00 -43.10
#